data_AF-A0A3B9HWN0-F1
#
_entry.id   AF-A0A3B9HWN0-F1
#
_cell.length_a   1.000
_cell.length_b   1.000
_cell.length_c   1.000
_cell.angle_alpha   90.00
_cell.angle_beta   90.00
_cell.angle_gamma   90.00
#
_symmetry.space_group_name_H-M   'P 1'
#
loop_
_entity.id
_entity.type
_entity.pdbx_description
1 polymer ?
#
loop_
_entity_poly.entity_id
_entity_poly.type
_entity_poly.pdbx_seq_one_letter_code
_entity_poly.pdbx_strand_id
1 'polypeptide(L)'
;TETKPATETKPATETKPTTETKPETPAKSEAEMARSANVQYQKFLTELKMPELKMSFGEYNKAIHDGSALVREGRVFTSSPFDHFQVYNLIDLQRTLLTSQLHYEKMVDKGRTNVFLGLVGQNIQTAGKRVEQDKARLKEAWAKMGKALEATKTETAKLKDESKTNRGRAKEAAAELAKLDAYDAANYKTVAKLKSEIKDLDSDNKKLETKIGKLENITKSFS
;
A
#
# COMPACT_ATOMS: atom_id res chain seq x y z
N THR A 1 -87.78 10.64 -39.16
CA THR A 1 -86.36 10.87 -38.85
C THR A 1 -85.67 11.25 -40.13
N GLU A 2 -84.97 12.38 -40.09
CA GLU A 2 -84.59 13.21 -41.22
C GLU A 2 -83.15 12.93 -41.70
N THR A 3 -82.97 13.07 -43.02
CA THR A 3 -81.79 13.59 -43.75
C THR A 3 -80.50 12.75 -43.93
N LYS A 4 -80.04 12.83 -45.19
CA LYS A 4 -79.01 12.11 -45.96
C LYS A 4 -77.64 12.88 -45.88
N PRO A 5 -76.61 12.58 -46.70
CA PRO A 5 -75.21 12.35 -46.31
C PRO A 5 -74.27 13.55 -46.55
N ALA A 6 -73.01 13.48 -46.12
CA ALA A 6 -71.97 14.41 -46.58
C ALA A 6 -70.60 13.73 -46.73
N THR A 7 -70.10 13.82 -47.96
CA THR A 7 -68.77 13.54 -48.49
C THR A 7 -67.73 14.53 -47.94
N GLU A 8 -66.43 14.18 -47.95
CA GLU A 8 -65.31 14.94 -48.58
C GLU A 8 -63.91 14.85 -47.89
N THR A 9 -62.95 14.40 -48.72
CA THR A 9 -61.58 14.93 -48.97
C THR A 9 -60.41 14.67 -48.01
N LYS A 10 -59.35 14.06 -48.59
CA LYS A 10 -57.96 13.84 -48.11
C LYS A 10 -57.14 15.15 -48.23
N PRO A 11 -56.08 15.39 -47.43
CA PRO A 11 -54.72 15.18 -47.97
C PRO A 11 -53.67 14.69 -46.96
N ALA A 12 -52.53 14.26 -47.50
CA ALA A 12 -51.36 13.74 -46.82
C ALA A 12 -50.52 14.83 -46.14
N THR A 13 -49.92 14.51 -44.99
CA THR A 13 -48.75 15.14 -44.34
C THR A 13 -48.52 14.30 -43.06
N GLU A 14 -47.35 13.95 -42.57
CA GLU A 14 -45.99 14.39 -42.82
C GLU A 14 -45.07 13.34 -42.18
N THR A 15 -43.93 13.11 -42.82
CA THR A 15 -42.72 12.47 -42.31
C THR A 15 -42.46 12.71 -40.81
N LYS A 16 -42.38 11.62 -40.01
CA LYS A 16 -41.73 11.66 -38.69
C LYS A 16 -40.27 11.21 -38.87
N PRO A 17 -39.30 11.94 -38.29
CA PRO A 17 -37.95 12.03 -38.83
C PRO A 17 -37.13 10.77 -38.59
N THR A 18 -36.29 10.52 -39.59
CA THR A 18 -34.98 9.90 -39.52
C THR A 18 -34.44 9.89 -38.10
N THR A 19 -34.18 8.68 -37.60
CA THR A 19 -33.28 8.44 -36.48
C THR A 19 -32.03 9.28 -36.68
N GLU A 20 -31.87 10.35 -35.91
CA GLU A 20 -30.59 11.03 -35.80
C GLU A 20 -29.63 9.99 -35.23
N THR A 21 -28.84 9.38 -36.12
CA THR A 21 -27.62 8.69 -35.75
C THR A 21 -26.77 9.74 -35.04
N LYS A 22 -26.85 9.74 -33.70
CA LYS A 22 -25.91 10.43 -32.84
C LYS A 22 -24.52 10.18 -33.42
N PRO A 23 -23.70 11.20 -33.67
CA PRO A 23 -22.35 10.95 -34.18
C PRO A 23 -21.66 9.99 -33.22
N GLU A 24 -21.34 8.80 -33.71
CA GLU A 24 -20.46 7.88 -33.01
C GLU A 24 -19.11 8.57 -32.94
N THR A 25 -18.85 9.24 -31.82
CA THR A 25 -17.49 9.55 -31.42
C THR A 25 -16.70 8.24 -31.55
N PRO A 26 -15.59 8.19 -32.31
CA PRO A 26 -14.84 6.96 -32.48
C PRO A 26 -14.48 6.40 -31.10
N ALA A 27 -14.83 5.13 -30.88
CA ALA A 27 -14.52 4.44 -29.64
C ALA A 27 -13.01 4.55 -29.35
N LYS A 28 -12.66 4.91 -28.12
CA LYS A 28 -11.25 4.99 -27.71
C LYS A 28 -10.63 3.61 -27.80
N SER A 29 -9.36 3.56 -28.20
CA SER A 29 -8.59 2.32 -28.13
C SER A 29 -8.39 1.88 -26.68
N GLU A 30 -8.20 0.58 -26.46
CA GLU A 30 -7.92 0.05 -25.11
C GLU A 30 -6.64 0.65 -24.50
N ALA A 31 -5.65 0.97 -25.34
CA ALA A 31 -4.44 1.65 -24.93
C ALA A 31 -4.70 3.08 -24.43
N GLU A 32 -5.59 3.83 -25.08
CA GLU A 32 -5.96 5.18 -24.64
C GLU A 32 -6.76 5.15 -23.33
N MET A 33 -7.67 4.20 -23.17
CA MET A 33 -8.41 4.00 -21.92
C MET A 33 -7.47 3.63 -20.76
N ALA A 34 -6.51 2.73 -21.01
CA ALA A 34 -5.49 2.36 -20.02
C ALA A 34 -4.61 3.55 -19.61
N ARG A 35 -4.24 4.42 -20.57
CA ARG A 35 -3.52 5.66 -20.28
C ARG A 35 -4.36 6.60 -19.41
N SER A 36 -5.64 6.83 -19.76
CA SER A 36 -6.53 7.70 -18.98
C SER A 36 -6.72 7.18 -17.55
N ALA A 37 -6.97 5.88 -17.39
CA ALA A 37 -7.05 5.23 -16.09
C ALA A 37 -5.74 5.41 -15.31
N ASN A 38 -4.58 5.15 -15.90
CA ASN A 38 -3.31 5.33 -15.22
C ASN A 38 -3.07 6.79 -14.78
N VAL A 39 -3.49 7.79 -15.57
CA VAL A 39 -3.40 9.21 -15.17
C VAL A 39 -4.22 9.48 -13.90
N GLN A 40 -5.45 8.98 -13.82
CA GLN A 40 -6.30 9.15 -12.63
C GLN A 40 -5.75 8.40 -11.42
N TYR A 41 -5.18 7.22 -11.63
CA TYR A 41 -4.53 6.42 -10.60
C TYR A 41 -3.32 7.15 -10.01
N GLN A 42 -2.42 7.63 -10.86
CA GLN A 42 -1.20 8.34 -10.45
C GLN A 42 -1.53 9.67 -9.76
N LYS A 43 -2.55 10.38 -10.24
CA LYS A 43 -3.06 11.59 -9.57
C LYS A 43 -3.51 11.28 -8.13
N PHE A 44 -4.29 10.22 -7.94
CA PHE A 44 -4.74 9.82 -6.61
C PHE A 44 -3.58 9.41 -5.68
N LEU A 45 -2.61 8.63 -6.19
CA LEU A 45 -1.42 8.28 -5.40
C LEU A 45 -0.63 9.52 -4.97
N THR A 46 -0.48 10.49 -5.88
CA THR A 46 0.20 11.76 -5.60
C THR A 46 -0.53 12.56 -4.52
N GLU A 47 -1.86 12.64 -4.58
CA GLU A 47 -2.69 13.30 -3.56
C GLU A 47 -2.55 12.63 -2.18
N LEU A 48 -2.43 11.30 -2.15
CA LEU A 48 -2.18 10.54 -0.92
C LEU A 48 -0.74 10.61 -0.42
N LYS A 49 0.19 11.16 -1.22
CA LYS A 49 1.64 11.05 -1.00
C LYS A 49 2.06 9.58 -0.81
N MET A 50 1.47 8.69 -1.61
CA MET A 50 1.75 7.26 -1.60
C MET A 50 2.64 6.93 -2.80
N PRO A 51 3.79 6.26 -2.62
CA PRO A 51 4.56 5.76 -3.75
C PRO A 51 3.82 4.60 -4.44
N GLU A 52 4.06 4.45 -5.75
CA GLU A 52 3.69 3.24 -6.46
C GLU A 52 4.57 2.08 -5.97
N LEU A 53 3.96 1.02 -5.44
CA LEU A 53 4.68 -0.10 -4.88
C LEU A 53 5.11 -1.06 -5.98
N LYS A 54 6.35 -0.90 -6.45
CA LYS A 54 6.93 -1.70 -7.55
C LYS A 54 7.60 -3.00 -7.09
N MET A 55 7.62 -3.27 -5.79
CA MET A 55 8.21 -4.48 -5.23
C MET A 55 7.39 -5.73 -5.61
N SER A 56 8.05 -6.88 -5.67
CA SER A 56 7.41 -8.17 -5.82
C SER A 56 6.57 -8.54 -4.60
N PHE A 57 5.61 -9.45 -4.77
CA PHE A 57 4.81 -9.98 -3.66
C PHE A 57 5.68 -10.65 -2.58
N GLY A 58 6.78 -11.30 -2.98
CA GLY A 58 7.73 -11.91 -2.05
C GLY A 58 8.47 -10.86 -1.20
N GLU A 59 8.93 -9.77 -1.82
CA GLU A 59 9.55 -8.65 -1.11
C GLU A 59 8.58 -7.95 -0.16
N TYR A 60 7.33 -7.75 -0.60
CA TYR A 60 6.28 -7.19 0.23
C TYR A 60 6.02 -8.04 1.48
N ASN A 61 5.75 -9.34 1.30
CA ASN A 61 5.48 -10.23 2.44
C ASN A 61 6.66 -10.32 3.40
N LYS A 62 7.88 -10.32 2.86
CA LYS A 62 9.08 -10.27 3.69
C LYS A 62 9.13 -8.99 4.53
N ALA A 63 8.84 -7.83 3.93
CA ALA A 63 8.81 -6.56 4.65
C ALA A 63 7.72 -6.54 5.73
N ILE A 64 6.50 -7.01 5.42
CA ILE A 64 5.40 -7.11 6.40
C ILE A 64 5.76 -8.09 7.53
N HIS A 65 6.36 -9.23 7.21
CA HIS A 65 6.78 -10.22 8.20
C HIS A 65 7.90 -9.68 9.11
N ASP A 66 8.95 -9.08 8.55
CA ASP A 66 10.02 -8.46 9.34
C ASP A 66 9.45 -7.34 10.23
N GLY A 67 8.48 -6.55 9.74
CA GLY A 67 7.76 -5.53 10.51
C GLY A 67 6.95 -6.14 11.66
N SER A 68 6.17 -7.19 11.39
CA SER A 68 5.38 -7.91 12.40
C SER A 68 6.26 -8.53 13.50
N ALA A 69 7.41 -9.07 13.12
CA ALA A 69 8.34 -9.69 14.06
C ALA A 69 9.06 -8.66 14.95
N LEU A 70 9.46 -7.51 14.39
CA LEU A 70 10.37 -6.58 15.04
C LEU A 70 9.68 -5.35 15.64
N VAL A 71 8.54 -4.93 15.11
CA VAL A 71 7.81 -3.74 15.56
C VAL A 71 6.59 -4.22 16.35
N ARG A 72 6.70 -4.22 17.67
CA ARG A 72 5.63 -4.63 18.58
C ARG A 72 5.17 -3.45 19.43
N GLU A 73 3.86 -3.30 19.52
CA GLU A 73 3.21 -2.31 20.37
C GLU A 73 2.47 -3.02 21.52
N GLY A 74 2.43 -2.39 22.70
CA GLY A 74 1.73 -2.89 23.88
C GLY A 74 2.62 -3.60 24.92
N ARG A 75 2.25 -3.48 26.21
CA ARG A 75 2.99 -4.08 27.35
C ARG A 75 2.53 -5.49 27.73
N VAL A 76 1.28 -5.85 27.48
CA VAL A 76 0.64 -7.08 27.99
C VAL A 76 0.15 -7.99 26.86
N PHE A 77 -0.43 -7.42 25.81
CA PHE A 77 -0.73 -8.10 24.55
C PHE A 77 0.06 -7.39 23.46
N THR A 78 1.08 -8.04 22.93
CA THR A 78 1.89 -7.45 21.85
C THR A 78 1.23 -7.72 20.52
N SER A 79 0.72 -6.67 19.87
CA SER A 79 0.30 -6.72 18.46
C SER A 79 1.25 -5.88 17.63
N SER A 80 1.43 -6.23 16.36
CA SER A 80 2.18 -5.37 15.45
C SER A 80 1.23 -4.49 14.63
N PRO A 81 1.59 -3.22 14.37
CA PRO A 81 0.87 -2.42 13.38
C PRO A 81 0.94 -3.05 11.96
N PHE A 82 1.85 -4.00 11.73
CA PHE A 82 1.95 -4.75 10.48
C PHE A 82 0.95 -5.89 10.32
N ASP A 83 0.29 -6.33 11.40
CA ASP A 83 -0.60 -7.51 11.36
C ASP A 83 -1.80 -7.30 10.42
N HIS A 84 -2.27 -6.06 10.28
CA HIS A 84 -3.32 -5.69 9.33
C HIS A 84 -2.97 -6.06 7.88
N PHE A 85 -1.70 -5.95 7.51
CA PHE A 85 -1.23 -6.12 6.13
C PHE A 85 -0.95 -7.58 5.76
N GLN A 86 -1.07 -8.51 6.72
CA GLN A 86 -1.08 -9.93 6.41
C GLN A 86 -2.33 -10.35 5.63
N VAL A 87 -3.43 -9.59 5.80
CA VAL A 87 -4.71 -9.84 5.12
C VAL A 87 -5.02 -8.76 4.07
N TYR A 88 -4.66 -7.51 4.32
CA TYR A 88 -4.97 -6.37 3.45
C TYR A 88 -3.72 -5.84 2.73
N ASN A 89 -3.35 -6.49 1.62
CA ASN A 89 -2.15 -6.16 0.86
C ASN A 89 -2.29 -4.85 0.06
N LEU A 90 -1.38 -3.91 0.28
CA LEU A 90 -1.35 -2.61 -0.43
C LEU A 90 -1.09 -2.72 -1.94
N ILE A 91 -0.26 -3.69 -2.37
CA ILE A 91 0.01 -3.94 -3.80
C ILE A 91 -1.27 -4.38 -4.51
N ASP A 92 -2.03 -5.27 -3.88
CA ASP A 92 -3.29 -5.75 -4.45
C ASP A 92 -4.35 -4.65 -4.45
N LEU A 93 -4.37 -3.79 -3.42
CA LEU A 93 -5.24 -2.61 -3.41
C LEU A 93 -4.88 -1.62 -4.53
N GLN A 94 -3.60 -1.37 -4.78
CA GLN A 94 -3.14 -0.53 -5.90
C GLN A 94 -3.57 -1.12 -7.25
N ARG A 95 -3.36 -2.42 -7.47
CA ARG A 95 -3.78 -3.14 -8.68
C ARG A 95 -5.29 -3.13 -8.88
N THR A 96 -6.04 -3.33 -7.80
CA THR A 96 -7.50 -3.32 -7.81
C THR A 96 -8.02 -1.95 -8.20
N LEU A 97 -7.46 -0.87 -7.64
CA LEU A 97 -7.84 0.50 -8.01
C LEU A 97 -7.59 0.78 -9.50
N LEU A 98 -6.40 0.43 -10.01
CA LEU A 98 -6.08 0.62 -11.43
C LEU A 98 -7.05 -0.16 -12.34
N THR A 99 -7.38 -1.40 -11.96
CA THR A 99 -8.34 -2.24 -12.69
C THR A 99 -9.75 -1.63 -12.69
N SER A 100 -10.19 -1.12 -11.53
CA SER A 100 -11.49 -0.45 -11.40
C SER A 100 -11.57 0.83 -12.22
N GLN A 101 -10.48 1.60 -12.31
CA GLN A 101 -10.42 2.80 -13.15
C GLN A 101 -10.43 2.48 -14.64
N LEU A 102 -9.69 1.44 -15.07
CA LEU A 102 -9.77 0.95 -16.44
C LEU A 102 -11.19 0.48 -16.79
N HIS A 103 -11.83 -0.24 -15.86
CA HIS A 103 -13.21 -0.67 -16.05
C HIS A 103 -14.14 0.54 -16.19
N TYR A 104 -14.00 1.57 -15.36
CA TYR A 104 -14.76 2.82 -15.47
C TYR A 104 -14.61 3.47 -16.84
N GLU A 105 -13.38 3.65 -17.34
CA GLU A 105 -13.11 4.19 -18.68
C GLU A 105 -13.81 3.38 -19.78
N LYS A 106 -13.78 2.04 -19.69
CA LYS A 106 -14.50 1.16 -20.62
C LYS A 106 -16.02 1.36 -20.58
N MET A 107 -16.60 1.70 -19.43
CA MET A 107 -18.04 1.95 -19.32
C MET A 107 -18.44 3.33 -19.85
N VAL A 108 -17.57 4.33 -19.65
CA VAL A 108 -17.74 5.68 -20.20
C VAL A 108 -17.69 5.65 -21.72
N ASP A 109 -16.70 4.96 -22.29
CA ASP A 109 -16.53 4.81 -23.74
C ASP A 109 -17.74 4.13 -24.39
N LYS A 110 -18.25 3.05 -23.76
CA LYS A 110 -19.46 2.34 -24.21
C LYS A 110 -20.76 3.12 -23.97
N GLY A 111 -20.71 4.33 -23.41
CA GLY A 111 -21.89 5.15 -23.11
C GLY A 111 -22.92 4.44 -22.23
N ARG A 112 -22.50 3.50 -21.37
CA ARG A 112 -23.41 2.67 -20.55
C ARG A 112 -23.92 3.45 -19.34
N THR A 113 -24.84 4.38 -19.59
CA THR A 113 -25.42 5.28 -18.59
C THR A 113 -26.50 4.62 -17.73
N ASN A 114 -27.22 3.61 -18.25
CA ASN A 114 -28.35 2.97 -17.58
C ASN A 114 -28.07 1.53 -17.09
N VAL A 115 -28.72 1.15 -16.00
CA VAL A 115 -28.85 -0.26 -15.53
C VAL A 115 -29.72 -1.00 -16.55
N PHE A 116 -29.12 -1.60 -17.57
CA PHE A 116 -29.88 -2.41 -18.52
C PHE A 116 -30.06 -3.83 -17.94
N LEU A 117 -31.32 -4.20 -17.66
CA LEU A 117 -31.76 -5.57 -17.34
C LEU A 117 -31.05 -6.26 -16.16
N GLY A 118 -31.12 -5.71 -14.94
CA GLY A 118 -30.79 -6.46 -13.71
C GLY A 118 -29.32 -6.87 -13.51
N LEU A 119 -28.43 -6.57 -14.46
CA LEU A 119 -26.99 -6.83 -14.37
C LEU A 119 -26.30 -5.73 -13.53
N VAL A 120 -26.33 -5.91 -12.21
CA VAL A 120 -25.59 -5.10 -11.24
C VAL A 120 -24.10 -5.14 -11.58
N GLY A 121 -23.49 -3.98 -11.84
CA GLY A 121 -22.05 -3.84 -12.10
C GLY A 121 -21.64 -3.57 -13.55
N GLN A 122 -22.59 -3.47 -14.50
CA GLN A 122 -22.28 -3.17 -15.91
C GLN A 122 -22.71 -1.76 -16.37
N ASN A 123 -22.54 -0.73 -15.54
CA ASN A 123 -22.75 0.66 -15.96
C ASN A 123 -21.76 1.65 -15.32
N ILE A 124 -21.75 2.88 -15.82
CA ILE A 124 -20.85 3.96 -15.38
C ILE A 124 -21.01 4.26 -13.89
N GLN A 125 -22.23 4.28 -13.35
CA GLN A 125 -22.48 4.60 -11.94
C GLN A 125 -21.90 3.55 -10.99
N THR A 126 -22.09 2.27 -11.30
CA THR A 126 -21.56 1.15 -10.49
C THR A 126 -20.04 1.06 -10.59
N ALA A 127 -19.47 1.26 -11.79
CA ALA A 127 -18.03 1.34 -11.97
C ALA A 127 -17.42 2.54 -11.21
N GLY A 128 -18.08 3.70 -11.25
CA GLY A 128 -17.66 4.88 -10.49
C GLY A 128 -17.70 4.67 -8.98
N LYS A 129 -18.79 4.07 -8.46
CA LYS A 129 -18.87 3.67 -7.04
C LYS A 129 -17.75 2.70 -6.65
N ARG A 130 -17.39 1.77 -7.53
CA ARG A 130 -16.30 0.82 -7.28
C ARG A 130 -14.95 1.52 -7.19
N VAL A 131 -14.67 2.47 -8.08
CA VAL A 131 -13.45 3.31 -8.02
C VAL A 131 -13.39 4.05 -6.69
N GLU A 132 -14.47 4.69 -6.25
CA GLU A 132 -14.48 5.42 -4.98
C GLU A 132 -14.31 4.49 -3.76
N GLN A 133 -14.89 3.29 -3.79
CA GLN A 133 -14.67 2.27 -2.75
C GLN A 133 -13.20 1.83 -2.68
N ASP A 134 -12.57 1.56 -3.83
CA ASP A 134 -11.19 1.10 -3.88
C ASP A 134 -10.21 2.23 -3.49
N LYS A 135 -10.51 3.50 -3.85
CA LYS A 135 -9.80 4.68 -3.32
C LYS A 135 -9.89 4.76 -1.81
N ALA A 136 -11.09 4.60 -1.24
CA ALA A 136 -11.30 4.67 0.21
C ALA A 136 -10.50 3.58 0.95
N ARG A 137 -10.55 2.33 0.45
CA ARG A 137 -9.79 1.21 1.01
C ARG A 137 -8.29 1.46 0.96
N LEU A 138 -7.77 1.92 -0.19
CA LEU A 138 -6.35 2.22 -0.35
C LEU A 138 -5.91 3.36 0.58
N LYS A 139 -6.70 4.43 0.67
CA LYS A 139 -6.44 5.56 1.58
C LYS A 139 -6.40 5.12 3.04
N GLU A 140 -7.35 4.30 3.47
CA GLU A 140 -7.42 3.80 4.83
C GLU A 140 -6.23 2.88 5.15
N ALA A 141 -5.91 1.95 4.26
CA ALA A 141 -4.77 1.05 4.42
C ALA A 141 -3.44 1.82 4.43
N TRP A 142 -3.30 2.84 3.57
CA TRP A 142 -2.11 3.69 3.53
C TRP A 142 -1.93 4.51 4.81
N ALA A 143 -3.02 5.05 5.38
CA ALA A 143 -2.97 5.74 6.66
C ALA A 143 -2.50 4.81 7.79
N LYS A 144 -2.93 3.55 7.80
CA LYS A 144 -2.42 2.53 8.75
C LYS A 144 -0.95 2.22 8.50
N MET A 145 -0.52 2.15 7.24
CA MET A 145 0.88 1.89 6.90
C MET A 145 1.77 3.05 7.37
N GLY A 146 1.31 4.29 7.24
CA GLY A 146 1.99 5.45 7.81
C GLY A 146 2.28 5.30 9.31
N LYS A 147 1.31 4.83 10.09
CA LYS A 147 1.53 4.53 11.52
C LYS A 147 2.56 3.43 11.74
N ALA A 148 2.49 2.35 10.95
CA ALA A 148 3.45 1.25 11.01
C ALA A 148 4.89 1.71 10.68
N LEU A 149 5.04 2.62 9.72
CA LEU A 149 6.34 3.19 9.34
C LEU A 149 6.88 4.15 10.41
N GLU A 150 6.04 4.93 11.07
CA GLU A 150 6.47 5.75 12.22
C GLU A 150 6.93 4.86 13.38
N ALA A 151 6.17 3.81 13.72
CA ALA A 151 6.60 2.82 14.73
C ALA A 151 7.92 2.13 14.34
N THR A 152 8.11 1.83 13.05
CA THR A 152 9.36 1.28 12.50
C THR A 152 10.54 2.24 12.72
N LYS A 153 10.36 3.53 12.45
CA LYS A 153 11.39 4.56 12.69
C LYS A 153 11.74 4.68 14.17
N THR A 154 10.73 4.68 15.05
CA THR A 154 10.94 4.73 16.51
C THR A 154 11.72 3.52 17.01
N GLU A 155 11.35 2.30 16.62
CA GLU A 155 12.07 1.10 17.03
C GLU A 155 13.49 1.06 16.43
N THR A 156 13.66 1.53 15.19
CA THR A 156 14.99 1.65 14.57
C THR A 156 15.91 2.58 15.38
N ALA A 157 15.39 3.74 15.81
CA ALA A 157 16.16 4.68 16.64
C ALA A 157 16.56 4.07 17.98
N LYS A 158 15.62 3.39 18.66
CA LYS A 158 15.88 2.68 19.91
C LYS A 158 16.96 1.62 19.77
N LEU A 159 16.92 0.79 18.73
CA LEU A 159 17.94 -0.24 18.49
C LEU A 159 19.30 0.38 18.15
N LYS A 160 19.34 1.53 17.46
CA LYS A 160 20.58 2.28 17.20
C LYS A 160 21.20 2.80 18.50
N ASP A 161 20.39 3.33 19.41
CA ASP A 161 20.85 3.80 20.72
C ASP A 161 21.37 2.63 21.57
N GLU A 162 20.65 1.50 21.60
CA GLU A 162 21.09 0.29 22.29
C GLU A 162 22.43 -0.21 21.75
N SER A 163 22.59 -0.25 20.42
CA SER A 163 23.86 -0.65 19.81
C SER A 163 25.00 0.30 20.16
N LYS A 164 24.73 1.62 20.18
CA LYS A 164 25.71 2.62 20.59
C LYS A 164 26.15 2.41 22.04
N THR A 165 25.22 2.14 22.95
CA THR A 165 25.51 1.83 24.36
C THR A 165 26.32 0.54 24.49
N ASN A 166 25.96 -0.54 23.78
CA ASN A 166 26.71 -1.80 23.82
C ASN A 166 28.15 -1.62 23.32
N ARG A 167 28.35 -0.85 22.24
CA ARG A 167 29.70 -0.51 21.76
C ARG A 167 30.48 0.33 22.78
N GLY A 168 29.82 1.22 23.51
CA GLY A 168 30.43 1.98 24.60
C GLY A 168 30.95 1.07 25.72
N ARG A 169 30.08 0.18 26.22
CA ARG A 169 30.44 -0.80 27.25
C ARG A 169 31.56 -1.74 26.81
N ALA A 170 31.54 -2.21 25.56
CA ALA A 170 32.59 -3.07 25.04
C ALA A 170 33.95 -2.36 25.00
N LYS A 171 33.98 -1.06 24.67
CA LYS A 171 35.20 -0.24 24.72
C LYS A 171 35.70 -0.02 26.15
N GLU A 172 34.80 0.21 27.09
CA GLU A 172 35.14 0.35 28.51
C GLU A 172 35.73 -0.95 29.06
N ALA A 173 35.06 -2.09 28.82
CA ALA A 173 35.55 -3.41 29.21
C ALA A 173 36.91 -3.75 28.57
N ALA A 174 37.12 -3.38 27.30
CA ALA A 174 38.40 -3.55 26.62
C ALA A 174 39.51 -2.67 27.23
N ALA A 175 39.17 -1.44 27.63
CA ALA A 175 40.11 -0.53 28.29
C ALA A 175 40.46 -0.99 29.71
N GLU A 176 39.52 -1.58 30.46
CA GLU A 176 39.80 -2.23 31.74
C GLU A 176 40.68 -3.45 31.55
N LEU A 177 40.38 -4.29 30.56
CA LEU A 177 41.15 -5.49 30.25
C LEU A 177 42.61 -5.15 29.91
N ALA A 178 42.85 -4.04 29.19
CA ALA A 178 44.18 -3.58 28.82
C ALA A 178 45.02 -3.09 30.01
N LYS A 179 44.41 -2.76 31.16
CA LYS A 179 45.11 -2.36 32.39
C LYS A 179 45.54 -3.55 33.25
N LEU A 180 45.02 -4.75 32.97
CA LEU A 180 45.32 -5.95 33.74
C LEU A 180 46.50 -6.71 33.14
N ASP A 181 47.41 -7.19 33.98
CA ASP A 181 48.36 -8.20 33.56
C ASP A 181 47.62 -9.54 33.42
N ALA A 182 47.53 -10.03 32.18
CA ALA A 182 46.83 -11.27 31.86
C ALA A 182 47.54 -12.53 32.37
N TYR A 183 48.81 -12.42 32.75
CA TYR A 183 49.61 -13.53 33.28
C TYR A 183 49.69 -13.53 34.82
N ASP A 184 49.18 -12.49 35.47
CA ASP A 184 49.02 -12.46 36.92
C ASP A 184 47.85 -13.35 37.34
N ALA A 185 48.14 -14.37 38.14
CA ALA A 185 47.16 -15.31 38.68
C ALA A 185 46.05 -14.60 39.50
N ALA A 186 46.32 -13.44 40.11
CA ALA A 186 45.32 -12.65 40.82
C ALA A 186 44.25 -12.06 39.88
N ASN A 187 44.61 -11.76 38.63
CA ASN A 187 43.74 -11.11 37.65
C ASN A 187 42.94 -12.09 36.77
N TYR A 188 43.29 -13.38 36.78
CA TYR A 188 42.71 -14.40 35.90
C TYR A 188 41.17 -14.36 35.83
N LYS A 189 40.48 -14.27 36.97
CA LYS A 189 39.01 -14.23 37.01
C LYS A 189 38.43 -12.98 36.33
N THR A 190 39.04 -11.82 36.58
CA THR A 190 38.62 -10.54 36.01
C THR A 190 38.88 -10.50 34.50
N VAL A 191 40.05 -10.97 34.06
CA VAL A 191 40.40 -11.11 32.64
C VAL A 191 39.41 -12.02 31.90
N ALA A 192 39.07 -13.17 32.48
CA ALA A 192 38.09 -14.09 31.90
C ALA A 192 36.70 -13.45 31.79
N LYS A 193 36.25 -12.75 32.84
CA LYS A 193 34.96 -12.04 32.86
C LYS A 193 34.90 -10.97 31.77
N LEU A 194 35.88 -10.08 31.69
CA LEU A 194 35.91 -8.99 30.71
C LEU A 194 35.95 -9.50 29.27
N LYS A 195 36.71 -10.57 29.00
CA LYS A 195 36.72 -11.21 27.67
C LYS A 195 35.34 -11.78 27.29
N SER A 196 34.64 -12.40 28.24
CA SER A 196 33.28 -12.89 28.00
C SER A 196 32.31 -11.75 27.74
N GLU A 197 32.37 -10.70 28.56
CA GLU A 197 31.50 -9.53 28.45
C GLU A 197 31.65 -8.82 27.09
N ILE A 198 32.89 -8.60 26.64
CA ILE A 198 33.15 -8.03 25.30
C ILE A 198 32.55 -8.91 24.20
N LYS A 199 32.77 -10.24 24.27
CA LYS A 199 32.24 -11.19 23.29
C LYS A 199 30.71 -11.18 23.24
N ASP A 200 30.05 -11.13 24.39
CA ASP A 200 28.60 -11.10 24.49
C ASP A 200 28.04 -9.79 23.92
N LEU A 201 28.65 -8.65 24.28
CA LEU A 201 28.29 -7.32 23.74
C LEU A 201 28.48 -7.22 22.23
N ASP A 202 29.55 -7.79 21.67
CA ASP A 202 29.80 -7.83 20.23
C ASP A 202 28.77 -8.70 19.50
N SER A 203 28.45 -9.87 20.07
CA SER A 203 27.40 -10.76 19.56
C SER A 203 26.03 -10.07 19.54
N ASP A 204 25.67 -9.38 20.62
CA ASP A 204 24.40 -8.67 20.70
C ASP A 204 24.34 -7.47 19.77
N ASN A 205 25.44 -6.72 19.62
CA ASN A 205 25.56 -5.67 18.61
C ASN A 205 25.31 -6.20 17.19
N LYS A 206 25.88 -7.34 16.83
CA LYS A 206 25.65 -7.96 15.50
C LYS A 206 24.18 -8.31 15.27
N LYS A 207 23.48 -8.78 16.30
CA LYS A 207 22.02 -9.03 16.23
C LYS A 207 21.25 -7.72 16.07
N LEU A 208 21.61 -6.67 16.80
CA LEU A 208 20.99 -5.35 16.69
C LEU A 208 21.18 -4.77 15.29
N GLU A 209 22.38 -4.79 14.74
CA GLU A 209 22.68 -4.34 13.37
C GLU A 209 21.83 -5.08 12.32
N THR A 210 21.68 -6.39 12.48
CA THR A 210 20.82 -7.20 11.60
C THR A 210 19.36 -6.74 11.67
N LYS A 211 18.83 -6.49 12.88
CA LYS A 211 17.45 -5.99 13.07
C LYS A 211 17.28 -4.59 12.49
N ILE A 212 18.24 -3.68 12.75
CA ILE A 212 18.25 -2.32 12.20
C ILE A 212 18.19 -2.38 10.67
N GLY A 213 19.03 -3.19 10.03
CA GLY A 213 19.05 -3.34 8.57
C GLY A 213 17.70 -3.79 8.00
N LYS A 214 16.99 -4.69 8.69
CA LYS A 214 15.63 -5.11 8.31
C LYS A 214 14.63 -3.95 8.40
N LEU A 215 14.62 -3.21 9.51
CA LEU A 215 13.69 -2.09 9.71
C LEU A 215 13.96 -0.92 8.72
N GLU A 216 15.23 -0.65 8.43
CA GLU A 216 15.60 0.33 7.40
C GLU A 216 15.15 -0.11 6.00
N ASN A 217 15.25 -1.40 5.69
CA ASN A 217 14.76 -1.94 4.43
C ASN A 217 13.23 -1.79 4.30
N ILE A 218 12.47 -1.99 5.38
CA ILE A 218 11.01 -1.72 5.40
C ILE A 218 10.76 -0.25 5.04
N THR A 219 11.42 0.68 5.74
CA THR A 219 11.23 2.12 5.49
C THR A 219 11.53 2.48 4.04
N LYS A 220 12.63 1.96 3.48
CA LYS A 220 13.00 2.18 2.07
C LYS A 220 12.00 1.58 1.08
N SER A 221 11.40 0.44 1.40
CA SER A 221 10.45 -0.24 0.50
C SER A 221 9.14 0.53 0.35
N PHE A 222 8.75 1.30 1.37
CA PHE A 222 7.49 2.05 1.41
C PHE A 222 7.66 3.57 1.35
N SER A 223 8.86 4.08 1.01
CA SER A 223 9.13 5.51 0.78
C SER A 223 9.26 5.78 -0.72
#